data_AF-A0A2V7Z321-F1
#
_entry.id   AF-A0A2V7Z321-F1
#
_cell.length_a   1.000
_cell.length_b   1.000
_cell.length_c   1.000
_cell.angle_alpha   90.00
_cell.angle_beta   90.00
_cell.angle_gamma   90.00
#
_symmetry.space_group_name_H-M   'P 1'
#
loop_
_entity.id
_entity.type
_entity.pdbx_description
1 polymer ?
#
loop_
_entity_poly.entity_id
_entity_poly.type
_entity_poly.pdbx_seq_one_letter_code
_entity_poly.pdbx_strand_id
1 'polypeptide(L)'
;MAAAVLLSLATARVSPGFSSGPAPDPLVAEIERWSAFLRSDAASHGVWAGLKRGNQPLLARAAQDLAQGRRLLALHRLTMAEVGLAAGAYLSARPADQHQDIARFEAEWARMGKALRGDLGPPSPAALAGVQPAALRALGEAAIPQVRAYYVASLEYGRSTTPGDGLFYLATAQAQRDLVELCRRLSTPASLKPPSLRSLRAEIDGLQSDLIKAYKPPASIDRHGDFISADAALKEARELDTAGLRYGAMLRYLDAALLVAPLRQPAPPQLAPAALRKRLDEFAARLSTGGIDHSLGRMMLEGAQDEVASAAPGTSPAASTAIATDVLPRYFAALAPARPEPPKPKPQVIVTLVRWPYT
;
A
#
# COMPACT_ATOMS: atom_id res chain seq x y z
N MET A 1 -63.31 51.28 6.88
CA MET A 1 -62.89 51.13 5.48
C MET A 1 -61.42 51.53 5.38
N ALA A 2 -60.51 50.57 5.30
CA ALA A 2 -59.08 50.80 5.10
C ALA A 2 -58.55 49.72 4.16
N ALA A 3 -58.04 50.14 3.01
CA ALA A 3 -57.53 49.28 1.95
C ALA A 3 -56.07 48.89 2.25
N ALA A 4 -55.78 47.59 2.21
CA ALA A 4 -54.43 47.05 2.35
C ALA A 4 -53.82 46.82 0.96
N VAL A 5 -52.67 47.45 0.71
CA VAL A 5 -51.86 47.30 -0.51
C VAL A 5 -50.89 46.13 -0.31
N LEU A 6 -51.02 45.09 -1.12
CA LEU A 6 -50.10 43.95 -1.20
C LEU A 6 -48.97 44.26 -2.20
N LEU A 7 -47.78 44.54 -1.69
CA LEU A 7 -46.56 44.73 -2.48
C LEU A 7 -45.89 43.36 -2.71
N SER A 8 -45.86 42.89 -3.95
CA SER A 8 -45.18 41.64 -4.33
C SER A 8 -43.73 41.94 -4.74
N LEU A 9 -42.76 41.59 -3.89
CA LEU A 9 -41.33 41.61 -4.24
C LEU A 9 -40.95 40.32 -4.97
N ALA A 10 -40.67 40.42 -6.27
CA ALA A 10 -40.06 39.35 -7.05
C ALA A 10 -38.55 39.30 -6.77
N THR A 11 -38.09 38.33 -5.98
CA THR A 11 -36.66 38.04 -5.81
C THR A 11 -36.17 37.22 -7.00
N ALA A 12 -35.42 37.85 -7.91
CA ALA A 12 -34.68 37.14 -8.95
C ALA A 12 -33.60 36.27 -8.28
N ARG A 13 -33.78 34.94 -8.32
CA ARG A 13 -32.71 33.99 -7.97
C ARG A 13 -31.65 34.03 -9.06
N VAL A 14 -30.54 34.72 -8.79
CA VAL A 14 -29.30 34.55 -9.56
C VAL A 14 -28.76 33.18 -9.18
N SER A 15 -29.03 32.17 -10.01
CA SER A 15 -28.33 30.89 -9.91
C SER A 15 -26.85 31.15 -10.17
N PRO A 16 -25.94 30.83 -9.24
CA PRO A 16 -24.52 30.88 -9.55
C PRO A 16 -24.29 29.95 -10.74
N GLY A 17 -23.82 30.51 -11.85
CA GLY A 17 -23.41 29.71 -13.00
C GLY A 17 -22.31 28.77 -12.53
N PHE A 18 -22.66 27.50 -12.33
CA PHE A 18 -21.67 26.46 -12.10
C PHE A 18 -20.80 26.41 -13.36
N SER A 19 -19.61 26.97 -13.26
CA SER A 19 -18.61 26.85 -14.30
C SER A 19 -18.34 25.36 -14.48
N SER A 20 -18.79 24.80 -15.61
CA SER A 20 -18.70 23.39 -15.95
C SER A 20 -17.28 23.02 -16.40
N GLY A 21 -16.29 23.38 -15.58
CA GLY A 21 -14.92 22.93 -15.78
C GLY A 21 -14.82 21.42 -15.57
N PRO A 22 -13.86 20.74 -16.23
CA PRO A 22 -13.57 19.35 -15.93
C PRO A 22 -13.26 19.20 -14.43
N ALA A 23 -13.84 18.18 -13.80
CA ALA A 23 -13.56 17.89 -12.39
C ALA A 23 -12.04 17.70 -12.20
N PRO A 24 -11.46 18.27 -11.12
CA PRO A 24 -10.03 18.16 -10.88
C PRO A 24 -9.61 16.70 -10.74
N ASP A 25 -8.42 16.38 -11.25
CA ASP A 25 -7.84 15.04 -11.17
C ASP A 25 -7.68 14.65 -9.68
N PRO A 26 -8.34 13.57 -9.22
CA PRO A 26 -8.32 13.21 -7.80
C PRO A 26 -6.94 12.79 -7.29
N LEU A 27 -6.03 12.29 -8.14
CA LEU A 27 -4.67 11.95 -7.71
C LEU A 27 -3.80 13.21 -7.56
N VAL A 28 -3.97 14.20 -8.45
CA VAL A 28 -3.29 15.50 -8.32
C VAL A 28 -3.71 16.17 -7.00
N ALA A 29 -5.03 16.24 -6.76
CA ALA A 29 -5.57 16.83 -5.55
C ALA A 29 -5.03 16.16 -4.28
N GLU A 30 -4.86 14.84 -4.31
CA GLU A 30 -4.36 14.07 -3.17
C GLU A 30 -2.86 14.33 -2.90
N ILE A 31 -2.02 14.35 -3.95
CA ILE A 31 -0.60 14.70 -3.84
C ILE A 31 -0.44 16.14 -3.35
N GLU A 32 -1.24 17.07 -3.86
CA GLU A 32 -1.22 18.48 -3.45
C GLU A 32 -1.63 18.65 -1.99
N ARG A 33 -2.70 17.96 -1.55
CA ARG A 33 -3.16 17.95 -0.15
C ARG A 33 -2.03 17.54 0.79
N TRP A 34 -1.35 16.43 0.50
CA TRP A 34 -0.26 15.97 1.34
C TRP A 34 1.00 16.83 1.26
N SER A 35 1.29 17.37 0.08
CA SER A 35 2.39 18.33 -0.09
C SER A 35 2.14 19.61 0.72
N ALA A 36 0.90 20.09 0.76
CA ALA A 36 0.50 21.24 1.57
C ALA A 36 0.62 20.92 3.07
N PHE A 37 0.18 19.74 3.51
CA PHE A 37 0.36 19.29 4.88
C PHE A 37 1.84 19.30 5.30
N LEU A 38 2.75 18.76 4.48
CA LEU A 38 4.19 18.76 4.79
C LEU A 38 4.81 20.16 4.83
N ARG A 39 4.24 21.13 4.10
CA ARG A 39 4.69 22.54 4.16
C ARG A 39 4.19 23.28 5.39
N SER A 40 3.15 22.80 6.05
CA SER A 40 2.59 23.46 7.23
C SER A 40 3.53 23.37 8.45
N ASP A 41 3.37 24.30 9.40
CA ASP A 41 4.14 24.32 10.65
C ASP A 41 3.87 23.09 11.50
N ALA A 42 2.66 22.53 11.44
CA ALA A 42 2.29 21.31 12.13
C ALA A 42 3.24 20.12 11.81
N ALA A 43 3.75 20.07 10.57
CA ALA A 43 4.68 19.01 10.13
C ALA A 43 6.14 19.27 10.53
N SER A 44 6.45 20.39 11.21
CA SER A 44 7.83 20.85 11.45
C SER A 44 8.30 20.71 12.91
N HIS A 45 7.46 20.21 13.83
CA HIS A 45 7.79 20.10 15.26
C HIS A 45 7.69 18.67 15.80
N GLY A 46 8.50 18.37 16.82
CA GLY A 46 8.45 17.10 17.57
C GLY A 46 8.65 15.86 16.70
N VAL A 47 7.86 14.82 16.97
CA VAL A 47 7.89 13.54 16.25
C VAL A 47 7.56 13.68 14.75
N TRP A 48 6.90 14.77 14.34
CA TRP A 48 6.48 14.98 12.94
C TRP A 48 7.61 15.44 12.01
N ALA A 49 8.69 16.00 12.55
CA ALA A 49 9.84 16.39 11.75
C ALA A 49 10.51 15.17 11.05
N GLY A 50 10.53 14.03 11.73
CA GLY A 50 11.00 12.76 11.15
C GLY A 50 10.08 12.27 10.03
N LEU A 51 8.76 12.38 10.26
CA LEU A 51 7.74 12.02 9.28
C LEU A 51 7.86 12.86 8.00
N LYS A 52 8.02 14.17 8.14
CA LYS A 52 8.26 15.09 7.03
C LYS A 52 9.51 14.71 6.24
N ARG A 53 10.64 14.48 6.93
CA ARG A 53 11.91 14.11 6.29
C ARG A 53 11.81 12.81 5.50
N GLY A 54 11.12 11.80 6.04
CA GLY A 54 10.92 10.51 5.37
C GLY A 54 9.97 10.58 4.16
N ASN A 55 8.90 11.37 4.26
CA ASN A 55 7.82 11.38 3.25
C ASN A 55 7.98 12.43 2.15
N GLN A 56 8.73 13.51 2.40
CA GLN A 56 8.92 14.56 1.40
C GLN A 56 9.55 14.06 0.09
N PRO A 57 10.61 13.22 0.10
CA PRO A 57 11.16 12.67 -1.14
C PRO A 57 10.16 11.77 -1.88
N LEU A 58 9.33 11.01 -1.15
CA LEU A 58 8.32 10.12 -1.73
C LEU A 58 7.22 10.92 -2.45
N LEU A 59 6.69 11.98 -1.84
CA LEU A 59 5.68 12.82 -2.47
C LEU A 59 6.24 13.60 -3.67
N ALA A 60 7.47 14.11 -3.57
CA ALA A 60 8.11 14.79 -4.69
C ALA A 60 8.27 13.84 -5.90
N ARG A 61 8.68 12.60 -5.63
CA ARG A 61 8.76 11.54 -6.64
C ARG A 61 7.40 11.16 -7.21
N ALA A 62 6.37 11.02 -6.37
CA ALA A 62 5.01 10.77 -6.84
C ALA A 62 4.50 11.88 -7.77
N ALA A 63 4.74 13.15 -7.44
CA ALA A 63 4.40 14.29 -8.29
C ALA A 63 5.17 14.25 -9.63
N GLN A 64 6.46 13.93 -9.59
CA GLN A 64 7.28 13.77 -10.79
C GLN A 64 6.77 12.63 -11.69
N ASP A 65 6.46 11.47 -11.11
CA ASP A 65 5.93 10.32 -11.85
C ASP A 65 4.59 10.66 -12.51
N LEU A 66 3.73 11.39 -11.80
CA LEU A 66 2.46 11.84 -12.35
C LEU A 66 2.66 12.81 -13.52
N ALA A 67 3.56 13.79 -13.38
CA ALA A 67 3.90 14.72 -14.45
C ALA A 67 4.48 14.02 -15.70
N GLN A 68 5.11 12.85 -15.51
CA GLN A 68 5.66 12.03 -16.59
C GLN A 68 4.66 10.98 -17.11
N GLY A 69 3.38 11.05 -16.71
CA GLY A 69 2.33 10.13 -17.15
C GLY A 69 2.35 8.75 -16.48
N ARG A 70 3.25 8.49 -15.54
CA ARG A 70 3.36 7.24 -14.76
C ARG A 70 2.39 7.23 -13.58
N ARG A 71 1.10 7.36 -13.88
CA ARG A 71 0.03 7.56 -12.89
C ARG A 71 -0.02 6.48 -11.81
N LEU A 72 0.19 5.22 -12.17
CA LEU A 72 0.12 4.10 -11.24
C LEU A 72 1.33 4.04 -10.31
N LEU A 73 2.52 4.34 -10.82
CA LEU A 73 3.71 4.47 -9.99
C LEU A 73 3.58 5.64 -9.00
N ALA A 74 3.04 6.78 -9.46
CA ALA A 74 2.74 7.92 -8.61
C ALA A 74 1.79 7.55 -7.46
N LEU A 75 0.69 6.84 -7.77
CA LEU A 75 -0.24 6.37 -6.74
C LEU A 75 0.45 5.39 -5.78
N HIS A 76 1.22 4.42 -6.26
CA HIS A 76 1.94 3.49 -5.40
C HIS A 76 2.86 4.20 -4.41
N ARG A 77 3.65 5.18 -4.88
CA ARG A 77 4.52 6.00 -4.00
C ARG A 77 3.72 6.84 -3.01
N LEU A 78 2.58 7.37 -3.43
CA LEU A 78 1.65 8.05 -2.52
C LEU A 78 1.16 7.10 -1.42
N THR A 79 0.75 5.86 -1.74
CA THR A 79 0.30 4.89 -0.72
C THR A 79 1.38 4.55 0.31
N MET A 80 2.66 4.58 -0.07
CA MET A 80 3.77 4.38 0.85
C MET A 80 3.91 5.53 1.86
N ALA A 81 3.51 6.75 1.46
CA ALA A 81 3.62 7.94 2.31
C ALA A 81 2.35 8.19 3.14
N GLU A 82 1.19 7.78 2.62
CA GLU A 82 -0.13 8.12 3.14
C GLU A 82 -0.34 7.73 4.61
N VAL A 83 0.09 6.53 5.02
CA VAL A 83 -0.10 6.03 6.39
C VAL A 83 0.45 7.00 7.43
N GLY A 84 1.71 7.43 7.26
CA GLY A 84 2.32 8.37 8.18
C GLY A 84 1.68 9.75 8.09
N LEU A 85 1.45 10.24 6.87
CA LEU A 85 0.91 11.57 6.65
C LEU A 85 -0.50 11.74 7.22
N ALA A 86 -1.37 10.75 7.02
CA ALA A 86 -2.73 10.76 7.54
C ALA A 86 -2.76 10.73 9.06
N ALA A 87 -1.94 9.90 9.69
CA ALA A 87 -1.85 9.86 11.14
C ALA A 87 -1.29 11.16 11.74
N GLY A 88 -0.24 11.73 11.11
CA GLY A 88 0.32 13.01 11.52
C GLY A 88 -0.66 14.17 11.37
N ALA A 89 -1.42 14.22 10.27
CA ALA A 89 -2.46 15.23 10.05
C ALA A 89 -3.60 15.10 11.06
N TYR A 90 -4.03 13.86 11.33
CA TYR A 90 -5.11 13.58 12.27
C TYR A 90 -4.77 13.97 13.71
N LEU A 91 -3.53 13.69 14.14
CA LEU A 91 -3.05 14.06 15.47
C LEU A 91 -2.79 15.55 15.60
N SER A 92 -2.21 16.18 14.57
CA SER A 92 -1.97 17.64 14.54
C SER A 92 -3.26 18.47 14.57
N ALA A 93 -4.36 17.91 14.06
CA ALA A 93 -5.69 18.56 14.13
C ALA A 93 -6.35 18.46 15.52
N ARG A 94 -5.70 17.82 16.50
CA ARG A 94 -6.24 17.59 17.84
C ARG A 94 -5.41 18.31 18.91
N PRO A 95 -6.06 18.87 19.94
CA PRO A 95 -5.38 19.36 21.13
C PRO A 95 -4.47 18.30 21.77
N ALA A 96 -3.29 18.72 22.25
CA ALA A 96 -2.28 17.81 22.80
C ALA A 96 -2.76 17.03 24.04
N ASP A 97 -3.67 17.60 24.84
CA ASP A 97 -4.28 16.93 25.98
C ASP A 97 -5.11 15.71 25.56
N GLN A 98 -5.70 15.72 24.35
CA GLN A 98 -6.42 14.55 23.82
C GLN A 98 -5.49 13.37 23.52
N HIS A 99 -4.19 13.60 23.35
CA HIS A 99 -3.23 12.52 23.08
C HIS A 99 -2.85 11.75 24.36
N GLN A 100 -3.26 12.25 25.53
CA GLN A 100 -2.96 11.66 26.84
C GLN A 100 -4.22 11.21 27.59
N ASP A 101 -5.41 11.55 27.10
CA ASP A 101 -6.69 11.22 27.73
C ASP A 101 -7.26 9.92 27.17
N ILE A 102 -7.19 8.85 27.97
CA ILE A 102 -7.69 7.52 27.60
C ILE A 102 -9.20 7.51 27.34
N ALA A 103 -9.98 8.25 28.10
CA ALA A 103 -11.44 8.28 27.95
C ALA A 103 -11.84 8.97 26.64
N ARG A 104 -11.16 10.05 26.28
CA ARG A 104 -11.37 10.73 24.98
C ARG A 104 -10.94 9.85 23.81
N PHE A 105 -9.82 9.13 23.93
CA PHE A 105 -9.40 8.19 22.90
C PHE A 105 -10.41 7.06 22.70
N GLU A 106 -10.89 6.41 23.77
CA GLU A 106 -11.88 5.35 23.66
C GLU A 106 -13.21 5.83 23.06
N ALA A 107 -13.63 7.06 23.41
CA ALA A 107 -14.79 7.69 22.79
C ALA A 107 -14.59 7.90 21.28
N GLU A 108 -13.39 8.35 20.88
CA GLU A 108 -13.05 8.54 19.46
C GLU A 108 -12.96 7.21 18.71
N TRP A 109 -12.37 6.18 19.32
CA TRP A 109 -12.34 4.81 18.80
C TRP A 109 -13.75 4.26 18.58
N ALA A 110 -14.67 4.47 19.55
CA ALA A 110 -16.06 4.06 19.42
C ALA A 110 -16.80 4.84 18.32
N ARG A 111 -16.55 6.15 18.19
CA ARG A 111 -17.10 6.98 17.10
C ARG A 111 -16.64 6.48 15.74
N MET A 112 -15.34 6.22 15.59
CA MET A 112 -14.76 5.75 14.34
C MET A 112 -15.26 4.33 13.99
N GLY A 113 -15.44 3.45 14.98
CA GLY A 113 -16.02 2.12 14.75
C GLY A 113 -17.42 2.16 14.13
N LYS A 114 -18.23 3.19 14.47
CA LYS A 114 -19.52 3.42 13.81
C LYS A 114 -19.33 3.87 12.35
N ALA A 115 -18.37 4.75 12.07
CA ALA A 115 -18.08 5.25 10.74
C ALA A 115 -17.48 4.18 9.80
N LEU A 116 -16.67 3.27 10.35
CA LEU A 116 -15.99 2.19 9.62
C LEU A 116 -16.78 0.87 9.59
N ARG A 117 -18.00 0.82 10.15
CA ARG A 117 -18.74 -0.44 10.39
C ARG A 117 -18.80 -1.36 9.16
N GLY A 118 -18.97 -0.80 7.96
CA GLY A 118 -19.03 -1.56 6.71
C GLY A 118 -17.71 -2.23 6.31
N ASP A 119 -16.59 -1.72 6.83
CA ASP A 119 -15.22 -2.11 6.47
C ASP A 119 -14.56 -3.01 7.53
N LEU A 120 -15.22 -3.25 8.67
CA LEU A 120 -14.69 -4.07 9.78
C LEU A 120 -15.02 -5.56 9.68
N GLY A 121 -15.79 -5.97 8.66
CA GLY A 121 -16.12 -7.36 8.37
C GLY A 121 -15.01 -8.08 7.57
N PRO A 122 -15.11 -9.41 7.39
CA PRO A 122 -14.28 -10.13 6.43
C PRO A 122 -14.47 -9.54 5.03
N PRO A 123 -13.39 -9.26 4.28
CA PRO A 123 -13.52 -8.66 2.96
C PRO A 123 -14.15 -9.64 1.96
N SER A 124 -15.00 -9.11 1.09
CA SER A 124 -15.54 -9.87 -0.04
C SER A 124 -14.50 -9.96 -1.16
N PRO A 125 -14.28 -11.14 -1.79
CA PRO A 125 -13.46 -11.26 -2.99
C PRO A 125 -13.92 -10.37 -4.15
N ALA A 126 -15.17 -9.90 -4.11
CA ALA A 126 -15.78 -9.02 -5.10
C ALA A 126 -15.80 -7.54 -4.69
N ALA A 127 -15.20 -7.15 -3.57
CA ALA A 127 -15.28 -5.79 -3.02
C ALA A 127 -14.78 -4.68 -3.96
N LEU A 128 -13.91 -5.05 -4.90
CA LEU A 128 -13.37 -4.18 -5.96
C LEU A 128 -13.58 -4.78 -7.36
N ALA A 129 -14.64 -5.58 -7.53
CA ALA A 129 -15.07 -6.00 -8.85
C ALA A 129 -15.37 -4.76 -9.71
N GLY A 130 -14.77 -4.69 -10.91
CA GLY A 130 -14.90 -3.56 -11.82
C GLY A 130 -13.86 -2.46 -11.66
N VAL A 131 -13.03 -2.48 -10.60
CA VAL A 131 -11.91 -1.53 -10.49
C VAL A 131 -10.82 -1.90 -11.49
N GLN A 132 -10.44 -0.94 -12.32
CA GLN A 132 -9.45 -1.06 -13.38
C GLN A 132 -8.57 0.18 -13.45
N PRO A 133 -7.27 0.06 -13.82
CA PRO A 133 -6.58 -1.16 -14.21
C PRO A 133 -6.23 -2.08 -13.00
N ALA A 134 -5.69 -3.26 -13.28
CA ALA A 134 -5.34 -4.31 -12.33
C ALA A 134 -4.43 -3.82 -11.19
N ALA A 135 -3.54 -2.87 -11.45
CA ALA A 135 -2.72 -2.22 -10.42
C ALA A 135 -3.56 -1.40 -9.40
N LEU A 136 -4.58 -0.66 -9.86
CA LEU A 136 -5.48 0.07 -8.94
C LEU A 136 -6.26 -0.91 -8.07
N ARG A 137 -6.76 -1.99 -8.69
CA ARG A 137 -7.44 -3.05 -7.95
C ARG A 137 -6.51 -3.70 -6.92
N ALA A 138 -5.25 -3.95 -7.27
CA ALA A 138 -4.26 -4.53 -6.35
C ALA A 138 -4.02 -3.64 -5.12
N LEU A 139 -3.83 -2.33 -5.33
CA LEU A 139 -3.65 -1.36 -4.24
C LEU A 139 -4.87 -1.30 -3.33
N GLY A 140 -6.08 -1.23 -3.90
CA GLY A 140 -7.31 -1.24 -3.12
C GLY A 140 -7.52 -2.56 -2.37
N GLU A 141 -7.27 -3.71 -3.00
CA GLU A 141 -7.42 -5.03 -2.36
C GLU A 141 -6.44 -5.19 -1.19
N ALA A 142 -5.22 -4.68 -1.31
CA ALA A 142 -4.24 -4.67 -0.22
C ALA A 142 -4.67 -3.75 0.95
N ALA A 143 -5.36 -2.65 0.68
CA ALA A 143 -5.80 -1.70 1.70
C ALA A 143 -7.00 -2.19 2.53
N ILE A 144 -7.94 -2.93 1.94
CA ILE A 144 -9.19 -3.35 2.61
C ILE A 144 -8.96 -4.04 3.97
N PRO A 145 -8.19 -5.14 4.08
CA PRO A 145 -8.03 -5.83 5.37
C PRO A 145 -7.30 -4.98 6.42
N GLN A 146 -6.49 -4.00 5.98
CA GLN A 146 -5.76 -3.11 6.86
C GLN A 146 -6.69 -2.18 7.65
N VAL A 147 -7.86 -1.83 7.12
CA VAL A 147 -8.86 -1.02 7.85
C VAL A 147 -9.22 -1.68 9.18
N ARG A 148 -9.61 -2.96 9.13
CA ARG A 148 -9.94 -3.73 10.33
C ARG A 148 -8.72 -3.96 11.22
N ALA A 149 -7.58 -4.33 10.63
CA ALA A 149 -6.36 -4.63 11.37
C ALA A 149 -5.93 -3.45 12.24
N TYR A 150 -5.83 -2.26 11.65
CA TYR A 150 -5.44 -1.05 12.37
C TYR A 150 -6.53 -0.57 13.35
N TYR A 151 -7.81 -0.67 12.99
CA TYR A 151 -8.89 -0.31 13.90
C TYR A 151 -8.86 -1.16 15.18
N VAL A 152 -8.71 -2.48 15.05
CA VAL A 152 -8.65 -3.40 16.21
C VAL A 152 -7.37 -3.17 17.01
N ALA A 153 -6.22 -3.06 16.35
CA ALA A 153 -4.94 -2.85 17.01
C ALA A 153 -4.90 -1.52 17.79
N SER A 154 -5.55 -0.47 17.27
CA SER A 154 -5.49 0.87 17.85
C SER A 154 -5.91 0.91 19.33
N LEU A 155 -6.96 0.19 19.72
CA LEU A 155 -7.50 0.24 21.08
C LEU A 155 -6.52 -0.33 22.11
N GLU A 156 -6.09 -1.58 21.91
CA GLU A 156 -5.20 -2.26 22.84
C GLU A 156 -3.82 -1.62 22.85
N TYR A 157 -3.34 -1.18 21.67
CA TYR A 157 -2.07 -0.45 21.61
C TYR A 157 -2.16 0.86 22.40
N GLY A 158 -3.19 1.67 22.19
CA GLY A 158 -3.39 2.93 22.92
C GLY A 158 -3.57 2.76 24.43
N ARG A 159 -4.17 1.66 24.89
CA ARG A 159 -4.28 1.30 26.32
C ARG A 159 -2.94 0.86 26.91
N SER A 160 -2.13 0.15 26.13
CA SER A 160 -0.85 -0.41 26.60
C SER A 160 0.31 0.58 26.52
N THR A 161 0.23 1.59 25.65
CA THR A 161 1.26 2.63 25.48
C THR A 161 0.74 4.01 25.84
N THR A 162 0.23 4.76 24.86
CA THR A 162 -0.34 6.10 25.02
C THR A 162 -1.57 6.26 24.12
N PRO A 163 -2.57 7.06 24.51
CA PRO A 163 -3.73 7.35 23.66
C PRO A 163 -3.35 7.93 22.30
N GLY A 164 -2.27 8.72 22.22
CA GLY A 164 -1.71 9.25 20.98
C GLY A 164 -1.30 8.17 19.98
N ASP A 165 -0.67 7.09 20.44
CA ASP A 165 -0.33 5.95 19.57
C ASP A 165 -1.58 5.19 19.11
N GLY A 166 -2.58 5.07 19.97
CA GLY A 166 -3.89 4.53 19.58
C GLY A 166 -4.56 5.37 18.50
N LEU A 167 -4.57 6.69 18.66
CA LEU A 167 -5.07 7.64 17.67
C LEU A 167 -4.30 7.58 16.35
N PHE A 168 -2.99 7.33 16.38
CA PHE A 168 -2.17 7.11 15.19
C PHE A 168 -2.71 5.94 14.36
N TYR A 169 -2.88 4.76 14.96
CA TYR A 169 -3.40 3.58 14.26
C TYR A 169 -4.86 3.75 13.84
N LEU A 170 -5.68 4.44 14.64
CA LEU A 170 -7.06 4.75 14.28
C LEU A 170 -7.14 5.62 13.02
N ALA A 171 -6.25 6.61 12.90
CA ALA A 171 -6.12 7.43 11.70
C ALA A 171 -5.62 6.62 10.51
N THR A 172 -4.68 5.69 10.72
CA THR A 172 -4.24 4.77 9.66
C THR A 172 -5.39 3.90 9.14
N ALA A 173 -6.27 3.40 10.03
CA ALA A 173 -7.45 2.65 9.60
C ALA A 173 -8.35 3.45 8.66
N GLN A 174 -8.60 4.74 8.99
CA GLN A 174 -9.36 5.65 8.14
C GLN A 174 -8.64 5.91 6.81
N ALA A 175 -7.32 6.12 6.83
CA ALA A 175 -6.53 6.33 5.61
C ALA A 175 -6.62 5.13 4.64
N GLN A 176 -6.58 3.90 5.16
CA GLN A 176 -6.74 2.71 4.33
C GLN A 176 -8.13 2.65 3.68
N ARG A 177 -9.19 3.06 4.38
CA ARG A 177 -10.53 3.18 3.79
C ARG A 177 -10.58 4.25 2.70
N ASP A 178 -9.95 5.41 2.95
CA ASP A 178 -9.90 6.51 1.99
C ASP A 178 -9.12 6.13 0.73
N LEU A 179 -8.06 5.33 0.86
CA LEU A 179 -7.32 4.75 -0.27
C LEU A 179 -8.21 3.83 -1.12
N VAL A 180 -9.03 2.97 -0.50
CA VAL A 180 -9.98 2.12 -1.25
C VAL A 180 -10.96 2.98 -2.05
N GLU A 181 -11.48 4.06 -1.46
CA GLU A 181 -12.34 5.02 -2.17
C GLU A 181 -11.60 5.79 -3.27
N LEU A 182 -10.34 6.16 -3.05
CA LEU A 182 -9.50 6.78 -4.08
C LEU A 182 -9.30 5.82 -5.26
N CYS A 183 -9.02 4.53 -5.02
CA CYS A 183 -8.90 3.52 -6.08
C CYS A 183 -10.20 3.40 -6.90
N ARG A 184 -11.38 3.46 -6.25
CA ARG A 184 -12.68 3.46 -6.96
C ARG A 184 -12.84 4.71 -7.83
N ARG A 185 -12.52 5.90 -7.31
CA ARG A 185 -12.61 7.17 -8.05
C ARG A 185 -11.62 7.26 -9.21
N LEU A 186 -10.44 6.68 -9.05
CA LEU A 186 -9.41 6.62 -10.08
C LEU A 186 -9.67 5.56 -11.14
N SER A 187 -10.61 4.65 -10.89
CA SER A 187 -10.92 3.57 -11.80
C SER A 187 -11.43 4.11 -13.12
N THR A 188 -10.81 3.69 -14.21
CA THR A 188 -11.28 3.99 -15.57
C THR A 188 -11.48 2.68 -16.33
N PRO A 189 -12.51 2.59 -17.19
CA PRO A 189 -12.67 1.43 -18.05
C PRO A 189 -11.40 1.20 -18.86
N ALA A 190 -10.80 0.03 -18.68
CA ALA A 190 -9.64 -0.41 -19.44
C ALA A 190 -10.09 -1.21 -20.66
N SER A 191 -9.42 -0.97 -21.80
CA SER A 191 -9.64 -1.76 -23.02
C SER A 191 -9.02 -3.15 -22.96
N LEU A 192 -8.05 -3.36 -22.06
CA LEU A 192 -7.32 -4.61 -21.89
C LEU A 192 -8.03 -5.53 -20.89
N LYS A 193 -7.92 -6.84 -21.12
CA LYS A 193 -8.49 -7.84 -20.21
C LYS A 193 -7.67 -7.91 -18.92
N PRO A 194 -8.29 -7.91 -17.73
CA PRO A 194 -7.55 -8.10 -16.49
C PRO A 194 -6.85 -9.48 -16.49
N PRO A 195 -5.65 -9.60 -15.91
CA PRO A 195 -4.93 -10.87 -15.86
C PRO A 195 -5.67 -11.85 -14.95
N SER A 196 -5.79 -13.11 -15.39
CA SER A 196 -6.34 -14.17 -14.56
C SER A 196 -5.32 -14.60 -13.52
N LEU A 197 -5.60 -14.35 -12.24
CA LEU A 197 -4.72 -14.70 -11.14
C LEU A 197 -5.25 -15.94 -10.40
N ARG A 198 -4.40 -16.94 -10.28
CA ARG A 198 -4.63 -18.13 -9.44
C ARG A 198 -4.24 -17.84 -7.98
N SER A 199 -4.43 -18.83 -7.11
CA SER A 199 -3.80 -18.79 -5.78
C SER A 199 -2.27 -18.79 -5.92
N LEU A 200 -1.64 -17.96 -5.10
CA LEU A 200 -0.18 -17.81 -4.97
C LEU A 200 0.37 -18.57 -3.77
N ARG A 201 -0.42 -19.47 -3.17
CA ARG A 201 -0.05 -20.14 -1.92
C ARG A 201 1.31 -20.83 -2.01
N ALA A 202 1.53 -21.61 -3.07
CA ALA A 202 2.80 -22.31 -3.30
C ALA A 202 3.98 -21.32 -3.45
N GLU A 203 3.78 -20.21 -4.17
CA GLU A 203 4.78 -19.16 -4.34
C GLU A 203 5.13 -18.45 -3.02
N ILE A 204 4.12 -18.12 -2.22
CA ILE A 204 4.26 -17.48 -0.91
C ILE A 204 4.98 -18.43 0.06
N ASP A 205 4.59 -19.71 0.11
CA ASP A 205 5.24 -20.72 0.95
C ASP A 205 6.71 -20.94 0.54
N GLY A 206 7.00 -20.95 -0.76
CA GLY A 206 8.36 -21.02 -1.28
C GLY A 206 9.22 -19.83 -0.86
N LEU A 207 8.70 -18.61 -1.02
CA LEU A 207 9.42 -17.39 -0.64
C LEU A 207 9.62 -17.27 0.88
N GLN A 208 8.64 -17.70 1.69
CA GLN A 208 8.78 -17.79 3.14
C GLN A 208 9.88 -18.77 3.55
N SER A 209 9.94 -19.95 2.91
CA SER A 209 11.01 -20.91 3.15
C SER A 209 12.39 -20.30 2.86
N ASP A 210 12.52 -19.53 1.78
CA ASP A 210 13.78 -18.85 1.46
C ASP A 210 14.14 -17.79 2.51
N LEU A 211 13.16 -17.02 2.99
CA LEU A 211 13.36 -16.02 4.05
C LEU A 211 13.81 -16.68 5.36
N ILE A 212 13.19 -17.80 5.76
CA ILE A 212 13.56 -18.55 6.97
C ILE A 212 14.98 -19.12 6.84
N LYS A 213 15.36 -19.64 5.67
CA LYS A 213 16.74 -20.12 5.43
C LYS A 213 17.77 -19.01 5.57
N ALA A 214 17.42 -17.79 5.14
CA ALA A 214 18.25 -16.61 5.26
C ALA A 214 18.31 -16.02 6.68
N TYR A 215 17.29 -16.29 7.52
CA TYR A 215 17.22 -15.80 8.90
C TYR A 215 18.18 -16.55 9.83
N LYS A 216 19.47 -16.21 9.73
CA LYS A 216 20.55 -16.76 10.57
C LYS A 216 21.54 -15.65 10.95
N PRO A 217 22.21 -15.74 12.12
CA PRO A 217 23.29 -14.83 12.46
C PRO A 217 24.44 -14.88 11.42
N PRO A 218 25.12 -13.75 11.17
CA PRO A 218 24.89 -12.44 11.78
C PRO A 218 23.74 -11.65 11.14
N ALA A 219 23.30 -12.00 9.93
CA ALA A 219 22.31 -11.24 9.16
C ALA A 219 20.97 -11.04 9.90
N SER A 220 20.47 -12.06 10.62
CA SER A 220 19.22 -11.95 11.39
C SER A 220 19.29 -10.93 12.55
N ILE A 221 20.50 -10.61 13.02
CA ILE A 221 20.75 -9.60 14.05
C ILE A 221 20.89 -8.24 13.38
N ASP A 222 21.82 -8.14 12.43
CA ASP A 222 22.19 -6.87 11.79
C ASP A 222 21.05 -6.26 10.97
N ARG A 223 20.17 -7.11 10.43
CA ARG A 223 19.08 -6.73 9.51
C ARG A 223 17.71 -7.15 10.02
N HIS A 224 17.53 -7.25 11.34
CA HIS A 224 16.30 -7.73 11.96
C HIS A 224 15.04 -7.00 11.45
N GLY A 225 15.10 -5.67 11.29
CA GLY A 225 14.00 -4.86 10.77
C GLY A 225 13.61 -5.20 9.32
N ASP A 226 14.58 -5.53 8.47
CA ASP A 226 14.34 -5.95 7.09
C ASP A 226 13.60 -7.29 7.05
N PHE A 227 14.01 -8.24 7.92
CA PHE A 227 13.33 -9.52 8.05
C PHE A 227 11.90 -9.38 8.55
N ILE A 228 11.65 -8.52 9.54
CA ILE A 228 10.29 -8.21 10.02
C ILE A 228 9.43 -7.69 8.87
N SER A 229 9.95 -6.73 8.10
CA SER A 229 9.21 -6.10 7.00
C SER A 229 8.88 -7.11 5.89
N ALA A 230 9.85 -7.96 5.52
CA ALA A 230 9.65 -9.01 4.53
C ALA A 230 8.62 -10.07 5.00
N ASP A 231 8.69 -10.50 6.25
CA ASP A 231 7.77 -11.48 6.84
C ASP A 231 6.35 -10.92 6.97
N ALA A 232 6.21 -9.64 7.36
CA ALA A 232 4.92 -8.96 7.41
C ALA A 232 4.25 -8.90 6.02
N ALA A 233 4.99 -8.53 4.98
CA ALA A 233 4.48 -8.52 3.61
C ALA A 233 4.05 -9.92 3.13
N LEU A 234 4.78 -10.98 3.50
CA LEU A 234 4.40 -12.37 3.18
C LEU A 234 3.14 -12.83 3.90
N LYS A 235 2.97 -12.47 5.18
CA LYS A 235 1.75 -12.74 5.94
C LYS A 235 0.56 -12.05 5.32
N GLU A 236 0.69 -10.77 4.97
CA GLU A 236 -0.37 -10.02 4.30
C GLU A 236 -0.73 -10.62 2.94
N ALA A 237 0.26 -10.98 2.12
CA ALA A 237 0.03 -11.68 0.86
C ALA A 237 -0.77 -12.98 1.05
N ARG A 238 -0.47 -13.74 2.10
CA ARG A 238 -1.16 -14.99 2.44
C ARG A 238 -2.60 -14.78 2.90
N GLU A 239 -2.84 -13.75 3.72
CA GLU A 239 -4.18 -13.39 4.18
C GLU A 239 -5.06 -12.95 3.01
N LEU A 240 -4.52 -12.08 2.13
CA LEU A 240 -5.18 -11.65 0.91
C LEU A 240 -5.49 -12.83 -0.03
N ASP A 241 -4.53 -13.74 -0.23
CA ASP A 241 -4.71 -14.94 -1.05
C ASP A 241 -5.81 -15.84 -0.48
N THR A 242 -5.82 -16.03 0.84
CA THR A 242 -6.84 -16.82 1.55
C THR A 242 -8.22 -16.20 1.43
N ALA A 243 -8.31 -14.87 1.49
CA ALA A 243 -9.55 -14.11 1.29
C ALA A 243 -10.00 -14.03 -0.18
N GLY A 244 -9.25 -14.58 -1.13
CA GLY A 244 -9.57 -14.51 -2.55
C GLY A 244 -9.30 -13.14 -3.20
N LEU A 245 -8.62 -12.23 -2.49
CA LEU A 245 -8.19 -10.92 -2.97
C LEU A 245 -6.88 -11.05 -3.77
N ARG A 246 -7.00 -11.67 -4.96
CA ARG A 246 -5.84 -12.16 -5.72
C ARG A 246 -4.91 -11.06 -6.24
N TYR A 247 -5.43 -9.87 -6.56
CA TYR A 247 -4.60 -8.76 -7.05
C TYR A 247 -3.81 -8.13 -5.91
N GLY A 248 -4.46 -7.93 -4.75
CA GLY A 248 -3.78 -7.48 -3.54
C GLY A 248 -2.71 -8.48 -3.09
N ALA A 249 -3.05 -9.77 -3.07
CA ALA A 249 -2.11 -10.85 -2.75
C ALA A 249 -0.88 -10.81 -3.66
N MET A 250 -1.10 -10.59 -4.96
CA MET A 250 -0.04 -10.47 -5.94
C MET A 250 0.88 -9.27 -5.67
N LEU A 251 0.32 -8.09 -5.38
CA LEU A 251 1.11 -6.91 -5.03
C LEU A 251 1.99 -7.18 -3.80
N ARG A 252 1.40 -7.67 -2.70
CA ARG A 252 2.16 -7.95 -1.48
C ARG A 252 3.19 -9.06 -1.62
N TYR A 253 2.91 -10.06 -2.45
CA TYR A 253 3.89 -11.09 -2.81
C TYR A 253 5.09 -10.50 -3.58
N LEU A 254 4.85 -9.56 -4.51
CA LEU A 254 5.92 -8.89 -5.25
C LEU A 254 6.72 -7.92 -4.36
N ASP A 255 6.06 -7.18 -3.47
CA ASP A 255 6.72 -6.34 -2.46
C ASP A 255 7.60 -7.20 -1.54
N ALA A 256 7.07 -8.33 -1.06
CA ALA A 256 7.85 -9.29 -0.30
C ALA A 256 9.06 -9.82 -1.08
N ALA A 257 8.91 -10.16 -2.36
CA ALA A 257 10.03 -10.63 -3.17
C ALA A 257 11.14 -9.56 -3.28
N LEU A 258 10.76 -8.29 -3.42
CA LEU A 258 11.70 -7.17 -3.44
C LEU A 258 12.45 -7.03 -2.10
N LEU A 259 11.76 -7.19 -0.97
CA LEU A 259 12.33 -7.11 0.37
C LEU A 259 13.22 -8.33 0.71
N VAL A 260 12.86 -9.53 0.22
CA VAL A 260 13.60 -10.78 0.46
C VAL A 260 14.87 -10.86 -0.39
N ALA A 261 14.85 -10.33 -1.62
CA ALA A 261 15.99 -10.38 -2.54
C ALA A 261 17.35 -9.99 -1.90
N PRO A 262 17.49 -8.85 -1.20
CA PRO A 262 18.76 -8.48 -0.58
C PRO A 262 19.10 -9.32 0.67
N LEU A 263 18.18 -10.11 1.22
CA LEU A 263 18.40 -10.93 2.42
C LEU A 263 18.95 -12.33 2.08
N ARG A 264 18.87 -12.78 0.82
CA ARG A 264 19.35 -14.12 0.43
C ARG A 264 20.86 -14.28 0.58
N GLN A 265 21.27 -15.51 0.86
CA GLN A 265 22.67 -15.93 0.95
C GLN A 265 22.90 -17.18 0.07
N PRO A 266 23.75 -17.10 -0.97
CA PRO A 266 24.46 -15.89 -1.43
C PRO A 266 23.48 -14.84 -1.99
N ALA A 267 23.89 -13.57 -1.95
CA ALA A 267 23.12 -12.49 -2.56
C ALA A 267 22.92 -12.75 -4.07
N PRO A 268 21.80 -12.34 -4.68
CA PRO A 268 21.61 -12.45 -6.12
C PRO A 268 22.73 -11.73 -6.88
N PRO A 269 23.19 -12.29 -8.02
CA PRO A 269 24.24 -11.66 -8.80
C PRO A 269 23.80 -10.26 -9.26
N GLN A 270 24.65 -9.27 -9.02
CA GLN A 270 24.42 -7.92 -9.51
C GLN A 270 24.57 -7.90 -11.03
N LEU A 271 23.61 -7.27 -11.71
CA LEU A 271 23.70 -7.06 -13.15
C LEU A 271 24.53 -5.82 -13.44
N ALA A 272 25.46 -5.92 -14.40
CA ALA A 272 26.13 -4.75 -14.94
C ALA A 272 25.09 -3.77 -15.53
N PRO A 273 25.30 -2.43 -15.48
CA PRO A 273 24.28 -1.46 -15.87
C PRO A 273 23.68 -1.68 -17.27
N ALA A 274 24.51 -2.06 -18.25
CA ALA A 274 24.05 -2.38 -19.61
C ALA A 274 23.18 -3.65 -19.66
N ALA A 275 23.55 -4.69 -18.91
CA ALA A 275 22.78 -5.93 -18.81
C ALA A 275 21.44 -5.70 -18.09
N LEU A 276 21.45 -4.88 -17.04
CA LEU A 276 20.23 -4.47 -16.32
C LEU A 276 19.27 -3.74 -17.26
N ARG A 277 19.75 -2.72 -17.99
CA ARG A 277 18.92 -1.97 -18.95
C ARG A 277 18.31 -2.88 -20.01
N LYS A 278 19.14 -3.72 -20.65
CA LYS A 278 18.67 -4.71 -21.63
C LYS A 278 17.57 -5.60 -21.04
N ARG A 279 17.74 -6.06 -19.81
CA ARG A 279 16.75 -6.92 -19.14
C ARG A 279 15.43 -6.21 -18.85
N LEU A 280 15.48 -4.94 -18.45
CA LEU A 280 14.28 -4.12 -18.25
C LEU A 280 13.56 -3.88 -19.58
N ASP A 281 14.29 -3.64 -20.67
CA ASP A 281 13.72 -3.47 -22.02
C ASP A 281 13.02 -4.76 -22.51
N GLU A 282 13.60 -5.93 -22.25
CA GLU A 282 12.97 -7.23 -22.54
C GLU A 282 11.62 -7.38 -21.81
N PHE A 283 11.55 -6.97 -20.54
CA PHE A 283 10.30 -6.98 -19.80
C PHE A 283 9.31 -5.93 -20.31
N ALA A 284 9.77 -4.75 -20.68
CA ALA A 284 8.93 -3.70 -21.27
C ALA A 284 8.24 -4.22 -22.54
N ALA A 285 8.99 -4.91 -23.42
CA ALA A 285 8.45 -5.55 -24.61
C ALA A 285 7.41 -6.60 -24.23
N ARG A 286 7.73 -7.51 -23.30
CA ARG A 286 6.81 -8.57 -22.86
C ARG A 286 5.51 -8.03 -22.27
N LEU A 287 5.57 -7.01 -21.41
CA LEU A 287 4.41 -6.37 -20.76
C LEU A 287 3.52 -5.58 -21.74
N SER A 288 3.99 -5.37 -22.97
CA SER A 288 3.23 -4.69 -24.02
C SER A 288 2.56 -5.66 -25.00
N THR A 289 2.68 -6.97 -24.78
CA THR A 289 2.10 -8.01 -25.63
C THR A 289 0.87 -8.67 -25.00
N GLY A 290 0.02 -9.32 -25.81
CA GLY A 290 -0.95 -10.32 -25.33
C GLY A 290 -2.35 -9.81 -24.97
N GLY A 291 -2.65 -8.50 -25.12
CA GLY A 291 -3.99 -7.97 -24.89
C GLY A 291 -4.48 -8.06 -23.42
N ILE A 292 -3.53 -8.25 -22.49
CA ILE A 292 -3.76 -8.35 -21.05
C ILE A 292 -3.30 -7.07 -20.37
N ASP A 293 -4.05 -6.64 -19.37
CA ASP A 293 -3.69 -5.53 -18.51
C ASP A 293 -2.52 -5.91 -17.60
N HIS A 294 -1.32 -5.56 -18.04
CA HIS A 294 -0.10 -5.77 -17.27
C HIS A 294 0.28 -4.58 -16.38
N SER A 295 -0.67 -3.71 -16.02
CA SER A 295 -0.44 -2.53 -15.19
C SER A 295 0.34 -2.80 -13.90
N LEU A 296 0.08 -3.92 -13.21
CA LEU A 296 0.81 -4.29 -11.99
C LEU A 296 2.30 -4.56 -12.27
N GLY A 297 2.61 -5.36 -13.30
CA GLY A 297 4.00 -5.59 -13.72
C GLY A 297 4.67 -4.34 -14.28
N ARG A 298 3.91 -3.49 -15.00
CA ARG A 298 4.38 -2.22 -15.55
C ARG A 298 4.76 -1.24 -14.45
N MET A 299 3.97 -1.14 -13.38
CA MET A 299 4.28 -0.32 -12.20
C MET A 299 5.62 -0.71 -11.56
N MET A 300 5.91 -2.02 -11.44
CA MET A 300 7.20 -2.50 -10.92
C MET A 300 8.37 -2.17 -11.87
N LEU A 301 8.17 -2.39 -13.18
CA LEU A 301 9.16 -2.05 -14.21
C LEU A 301 9.49 -0.54 -14.20
N GLU A 302 8.47 0.31 -14.18
CA GLU A 302 8.63 1.76 -14.15
C GLU A 302 9.41 2.21 -12.91
N GLY A 303 9.14 1.61 -11.75
CA GLY A 303 9.90 1.87 -10.52
C GLY A 303 11.39 1.53 -10.65
N ALA A 304 11.73 0.41 -11.28
CA ALA A 304 13.13 0.04 -11.56
C ALA A 304 13.77 0.99 -12.58
N GLN A 305 13.05 1.38 -13.63
CA GLN A 305 13.57 2.30 -14.63
C GLN A 305 13.84 3.70 -14.05
N ASP A 306 12.95 4.21 -13.19
CA ASP A 306 13.13 5.48 -12.49
C ASP A 306 14.34 5.46 -11.55
N GLU A 307 14.57 4.36 -10.85
CA GLU A 307 15.74 4.23 -9.98
C GLU A 307 17.05 4.13 -10.78
N VAL A 308 17.08 3.39 -11.90
CA VAL A 308 18.24 3.38 -12.81
C VAL A 308 18.50 4.78 -13.38
N ALA A 309 17.46 5.54 -13.74
CA ALA A 309 17.60 6.90 -14.25
C ALA A 309 18.12 7.89 -13.21
N SER A 310 17.80 7.66 -11.93
CA SER A 310 18.22 8.49 -10.80
C SER A 310 19.58 8.09 -10.21
N ALA A 311 20.14 6.95 -10.64
CA ALA A 311 21.38 6.40 -10.11
C ALA A 311 22.61 7.18 -10.58
N ALA A 312 23.67 7.19 -9.77
CA ALA A 312 24.95 7.72 -10.20
C ALA A 312 25.49 6.93 -11.41
N PRO A 313 26.16 7.58 -12.38
CA PRO A 313 26.70 6.89 -13.56
C PRO A 313 27.57 5.70 -13.17
N GLY A 314 27.34 4.55 -13.82
CA GLY A 314 28.08 3.31 -13.57
C GLY A 314 27.60 2.49 -12.37
N THR A 315 26.59 2.94 -11.63
CA THR A 315 25.99 2.17 -10.52
C THR A 315 24.75 1.40 -10.99
N SER A 316 24.58 0.18 -10.48
CA SER A 316 23.34 -0.61 -10.64
C SER A 316 22.59 -0.60 -9.30
N PRO A 317 21.44 0.08 -9.21
CA PRO A 317 20.68 0.10 -7.96
C PRO A 317 20.21 -1.30 -7.57
N ALA A 318 20.35 -1.64 -6.29
CA ALA A 318 20.06 -3.00 -5.81
C ALA A 318 18.58 -3.38 -6.00
N ALA A 319 17.65 -2.44 -5.79
CA ALA A 319 16.22 -2.70 -5.99
C ALA A 319 15.88 -2.91 -7.47
N SER A 320 16.46 -2.13 -8.39
CA SER A 320 16.33 -2.33 -9.83
C SER A 320 16.82 -3.72 -10.27
N THR A 321 17.98 -4.14 -9.77
CA THR A 321 18.49 -5.50 -10.01
C THR A 321 17.52 -6.55 -9.45
N ALA A 322 17.02 -6.38 -8.23
CA ALA A 322 16.06 -7.30 -7.61
C ALA A 322 14.75 -7.38 -8.42
N ILE A 323 14.26 -6.26 -8.94
CA ILE A 323 13.07 -6.22 -9.79
C ILE A 323 13.29 -7.02 -11.08
N ALA A 324 14.45 -6.84 -11.73
CA ALA A 324 14.79 -7.52 -12.98
C ALA A 324 15.08 -9.03 -12.81
N THR A 325 15.66 -9.43 -11.67
CA THR A 325 16.14 -10.80 -11.46
C THR A 325 15.17 -11.66 -10.65
N ASP A 326 14.26 -11.06 -9.88
CA ASP A 326 13.37 -11.80 -8.98
C ASP A 326 11.89 -11.39 -9.15
N VAL A 327 11.56 -10.10 -9.01
CA VAL A 327 10.17 -9.63 -8.95
C VAL A 327 9.42 -9.85 -10.27
N LEU A 328 9.94 -9.34 -11.40
CA LEU A 328 9.27 -9.50 -12.71
C LEU A 328 9.20 -10.96 -13.18
N PRO A 329 10.24 -11.80 -13.02
CA PRO A 329 10.12 -13.24 -13.25
C PRO A 329 8.98 -13.89 -12.46
N ARG A 330 8.85 -13.57 -11.17
CA ARG A 330 7.76 -14.06 -10.31
C ARG A 330 6.39 -13.56 -10.77
N TYR A 331 6.33 -12.31 -11.22
CA TYR A 331 5.12 -11.75 -11.83
C TYR A 331 4.62 -12.61 -12.98
N PHE A 332 5.48 -12.91 -13.96
CA PHE A 332 5.09 -13.73 -15.09
C PHE A 332 4.80 -15.19 -14.72
N ALA A 333 5.49 -15.76 -13.73
CA ALA A 333 5.24 -17.11 -13.25
C ALA A 333 3.84 -17.24 -12.59
N ALA A 334 3.39 -16.20 -11.90
CA ALA A 334 2.06 -16.15 -11.29
C ALA A 334 0.92 -16.11 -12.31
N LEU A 335 1.17 -15.57 -13.52
CA LEU A 335 0.20 -15.53 -14.61
C LEU A 335 0.06 -16.89 -15.34
N ALA A 336 1.02 -17.80 -15.15
CA ALA A 336 0.94 -19.13 -15.72
C ALA A 336 -0.13 -19.98 -14.99
N PRO A 337 -0.70 -21.01 -15.65
CA PRO A 337 -1.60 -21.96 -15.00
C PRO A 337 -1.01 -22.52 -13.70
N ALA A 338 -1.88 -22.88 -12.76
CA ALA A 338 -1.46 -23.46 -11.49
C ALA A 338 -0.65 -24.73 -11.76
N ARG A 339 0.57 -24.78 -11.22
CA ARG A 339 1.33 -26.01 -11.22
C ARG A 339 0.62 -27.00 -10.30
N PRO A 340 0.48 -28.28 -10.68
CA PRO A 340 -0.01 -29.30 -9.76
C PRO A 340 0.83 -29.27 -8.48
N GLU A 341 0.20 -29.02 -7.33
CA GLU A 341 0.90 -29.12 -6.06
C GLU A 341 1.24 -30.60 -5.81
N PRO A 342 2.50 -30.93 -5.46
CA PRO A 342 2.79 -32.26 -4.97
C PRO A 342 1.93 -32.52 -3.72
N PRO A 343 1.47 -33.76 -3.50
CA PRO A 343 0.64 -34.08 -2.35
C PRO A 343 1.36 -33.65 -1.07
N LYS A 344 0.66 -32.88 -0.22
CA LYS A 344 1.22 -32.44 1.05
C LYS A 344 1.53 -33.68 1.90
N PRO A 345 2.74 -33.81 2.46
CA PRO A 345 3.03 -34.88 3.39
C PRO A 345 2.02 -34.81 4.54
N LYS A 346 1.58 -35.98 5.02
CA LYS A 346 0.68 -36.04 6.18
C LYS A 346 1.34 -35.26 7.34
N PRO A 347 0.61 -34.37 8.04
CA PRO A 347 1.17 -33.61 9.13
C PRO A 347 1.73 -34.59 10.18
N GLN A 348 3.04 -34.52 10.42
CA GLN A 348 3.70 -35.25 11.50
C GLN A 348 3.82 -34.29 12.68
N VAL A 349 3.16 -34.61 13.78
CA VAL A 349 3.26 -33.86 15.01
C VAL A 349 4.39 -34.48 15.84
N ILE A 350 5.53 -33.79 15.91
CA ILE A 350 6.60 -34.13 16.85
C ILE A 350 6.37 -33.31 18.12
N VAL A 351 5.97 -33.99 19.19
CA VAL A 351 5.79 -33.36 20.51
C VAL A 351 7.13 -33.40 21.23
N THR A 352 7.80 -32.25 21.33
CA THR A 352 8.99 -32.11 22.17
C THR A 352 8.57 -31.67 23.56
N LEU A 353 8.67 -32.58 24.54
CA LEU A 353 8.46 -32.25 25.95
C LEU A 353 9.70 -31.55 26.50
N VAL A 354 9.59 -30.24 26.77
CA VAL A 354 10.63 -29.49 27.47
C VAL A 354 10.32 -29.52 28.97
N ARG A 355 11.16 -30.21 29.75
CA ARG A 355 11.15 -30.08 31.21
C ARG A 355 11.81 -28.77 31.59
N TRP A 356 11.02 -27.81 32.06
CA TRP A 356 11.56 -26.61 32.71
C TRP A 356 12.07 -26.98 34.11
N PRO A 357 13.30 -26.61 34.50
CA PRO A 357 13.91 -27.01 35.77
C PRO A 357 13.38 -26.26 37.00
N TYR A 358 12.11 -25.82 37.00
CA TYR A 358 11.48 -25.12 38.11
C TYR A 358 10.29 -25.91 38.65
N THR A 359 10.61 -27.02 39.31
CA THR A 359 9.79 -27.73 40.31
C THR A 359 10.75 -28.30 41.32
#